data_AF-A0A4R5QME3-F1
#
_entry.id   AF-A0A4R5QME3-F1
#
_cell.length_a   1.000
_cell.length_b   1.000
_cell.length_c   1.000
_cell.angle_alpha   90.00
_cell.angle_beta   90.00
_cell.angle_gamma   90.00
#
_symmetry.space_group_name_H-M   'P 1'
#
loop_
_entity.id
_entity.type
_entity.pdbx_description
1 polymer ?
#
loop_
_entity_poly.entity_id
_entity_poly.type
_entity_poly.pdbx_seq_one_letter_code
_entity_poly.pdbx_strand_id
1 'polypeptide(L)'
;MPLPPPPPGRRYTPKRPWSPMTDAEWAEVLPHLRTVVMGEGRPLRDARQRIDGMFQVAVSGLPWHSLPEDYGKPDTVSRHFRRLAHAGLWLRLVGACANPAAPPALRRIEYFICRAARRAMRILGMDGARAVQRVGLLTALPVWPIYLRRPAALARVNAMVSAWLEPFRRRPVEDFPEKEMRTWLRVIRFFEGKPWHRRWAPP
;
A
#
# COMPACT_ATOMS: atom_id res chain seq x y z
N MET A 1 17.79 -12.67 1.64
CA MET A 1 18.13 -11.75 2.74
C MET A 1 16.94 -11.69 3.70
N PRO A 2 17.13 -11.96 5.01
CA PRO A 2 16.04 -11.84 5.99
C PRO A 2 15.54 -10.39 6.08
N LEU A 3 14.26 -10.20 6.39
CA LEU A 3 13.69 -8.86 6.55
C LEU A 3 14.31 -8.19 7.79
N PRO A 4 14.69 -6.89 7.72
CA PRO A 4 15.18 -6.18 8.89
C PRO A 4 14.08 -6.09 9.95
N PRO A 5 14.42 -6.05 11.26
CA PRO A 5 13.44 -5.97 12.32
C PRO A 5 12.52 -4.75 12.14
N PRO A 6 11.21 -4.87 12.44
CA PRO A 6 10.29 -3.77 12.26
C PRO A 6 10.59 -2.65 13.28
N PRO A 7 10.43 -1.36 12.91
CA PRO A 7 10.50 -0.27 13.87
C PRO A 7 9.41 -0.37 14.96
N PRO A 8 9.58 0.30 16.11
CA PRO A 8 8.57 0.33 17.17
C PRO A 8 7.18 0.73 16.67
N GLY A 9 6.14 0.05 17.16
CA GLY A 9 4.75 0.28 16.74
C GLY A 9 4.42 -0.20 15.32
N ARG A 10 5.33 -0.91 14.65
CA ARG A 10 5.10 -1.52 13.33
C ARG A 10 5.37 -3.02 13.38
N ARG A 11 4.79 -3.77 12.44
CA ARG A 11 5.00 -5.22 12.35
C ARG A 11 4.97 -5.71 10.91
N TYR A 12 5.59 -6.87 10.69
CA TYR A 12 5.33 -7.71 9.53
C TYR A 12 4.24 -8.71 9.86
N THR A 13 3.45 -9.05 8.86
CA THR A 13 2.45 -10.12 8.91
C THR A 13 3.10 -11.46 8.59
N PRO A 14 2.84 -12.54 9.35
CA PRO A 14 3.29 -13.88 9.01
C PRO A 14 2.72 -14.33 7.65
N LYS A 15 3.54 -15.03 6.86
CA LYS A 15 3.12 -15.53 5.55
C LYS A 15 2.09 -16.65 5.74
N ARG A 16 0.94 -16.53 5.08
CA ARG A 16 -0.06 -17.59 4.95
C ARG A 16 -0.11 -18.09 3.50
N PRO A 17 0.00 -19.40 3.22
CA PRO A 17 -0.27 -19.96 1.90
C PRO A 17 -1.70 -19.64 1.45
N TRP A 18 -1.92 -19.57 0.14
CA TRP A 18 -3.26 -19.32 -0.39
C TRP A 18 -4.22 -20.47 -0.03
N SER A 19 -5.40 -20.10 0.48
CA SER A 19 -6.58 -20.94 0.59
C SER A 19 -7.82 -20.02 0.55
N PRO A 20 -8.97 -20.48 0.03
CA PRO A 20 -10.21 -19.72 0.12
C PRO A 20 -10.53 -19.33 1.57
N MET A 21 -11.17 -18.17 1.76
CA MET A 21 -11.62 -17.74 3.07
C MET A 21 -12.62 -18.75 3.65
N THR A 22 -12.61 -18.90 4.97
CA THR A 22 -13.69 -19.55 5.74
C THR A 22 -14.89 -18.61 5.91
N ASP A 23 -16.02 -19.13 6.35
CA ASP A 23 -17.24 -18.33 6.57
C ASP A 23 -17.02 -17.24 7.61
N ALA A 24 -16.30 -17.56 8.69
CA ALA A 24 -15.91 -16.61 9.71
C ALA A 24 -14.99 -15.50 9.17
N GLU A 25 -14.02 -15.84 8.31
CA GLU A 25 -13.15 -14.84 7.67
C GLU A 25 -13.94 -13.94 6.71
N TRP A 26 -14.87 -14.52 5.94
CA TRP A 26 -15.73 -13.77 5.04
C TRP A 26 -16.68 -12.82 5.78
N ALA A 27 -17.22 -13.26 6.91
CA ALA A 27 -18.09 -12.43 7.76
C ALA A 27 -17.41 -11.13 8.21
N GLU A 28 -16.09 -11.14 8.39
CA GLU A 28 -15.31 -9.93 8.71
C GLU A 28 -15.05 -9.02 7.51
N VAL A 29 -14.90 -9.59 6.31
CA VAL A 29 -14.64 -8.81 5.08
C VAL A 29 -15.92 -8.15 4.55
N LEU A 30 -17.04 -8.86 4.64
CA LEU A 30 -18.31 -8.47 4.04
C LEU A 30 -18.81 -7.07 4.47
N PRO A 31 -18.76 -6.65 5.75
CA PRO A 31 -19.17 -5.31 6.15
C PRO A 31 -18.37 -4.22 5.45
N HIS A 32 -17.04 -4.38 5.36
CA HIS A 32 -16.17 -3.41 4.69
C HIS A 32 -16.44 -3.33 3.19
N LEU A 33 -16.75 -4.47 2.57
CA LEU A 33 -17.15 -4.54 1.16
C LEU A 33 -18.49 -3.82 0.94
N ARG A 34 -19.49 -4.06 1.78
CA ARG A 34 -20.80 -3.39 1.68
C ARG A 34 -20.66 -1.88 1.78
N THR A 35 -19.83 -1.37 2.69
CA THR A 35 -19.60 0.08 2.84
C THR A 35 -19.00 0.73 1.59
N VAL A 36 -18.20 0.03 0.77
CA VAL A 36 -17.63 0.61 -0.47
C VAL A 36 -18.47 0.36 -1.72
N VAL A 37 -19.41 -0.58 -1.68
CA VAL A 37 -20.25 -0.97 -2.82
C VAL A 37 -21.66 -0.37 -2.74
N MET A 38 -21.99 0.44 -1.72
CA MET A 38 -23.29 1.12 -1.62
C MET A 38 -23.59 1.92 -2.91
N GLY A 39 -24.68 1.60 -3.61
CA GLY A 39 -25.13 2.43 -4.74
C GLY A 39 -25.94 1.71 -5.80
N GLU A 40 -25.33 1.01 -6.74
CA GLU A 40 -26.01 0.66 -7.99
C GLU A 40 -25.59 -0.72 -8.51
N GLY A 41 -26.54 -1.67 -8.52
CA GLY A 41 -26.43 -2.92 -9.26
C GLY A 41 -26.88 -4.17 -8.51
N ARG A 42 -27.15 -5.23 -9.30
CA ARG A 42 -27.50 -6.56 -8.80
C ARG A 42 -26.41 -7.05 -7.83
N PRO A 43 -26.76 -7.58 -6.64
CA PRO A 43 -25.81 -8.20 -5.74
C PRO A 43 -24.93 -9.19 -6.51
N LEU A 44 -23.60 -9.10 -6.33
CA LEU A 44 -22.71 -10.13 -6.86
C LEU A 44 -23.11 -11.45 -6.21
N ARG A 45 -23.76 -12.32 -6.99
CA ARG A 45 -24.17 -13.68 -6.57
C ARG A 45 -23.01 -14.42 -5.90
N ASP A 46 -21.79 -14.15 -6.35
CA ASP A 46 -20.55 -14.80 -5.91
C ASP A 46 -19.50 -13.78 -5.41
N ALA A 47 -19.91 -12.81 -4.58
CA ALA A 47 -19.02 -11.76 -4.07
C ALA A 47 -17.77 -12.33 -3.35
N ARG A 48 -17.97 -13.37 -2.53
CA ARG A 48 -16.88 -14.07 -1.82
C ARG A 48 -15.90 -14.70 -2.79
N GLN A 49 -16.41 -15.51 -3.72
CA GLN A 49 -15.58 -16.17 -4.73
C GLN A 49 -14.75 -15.15 -5.50
N ARG A 50 -15.34 -14.03 -5.93
CA ARG A 50 -14.59 -12.97 -6.61
C ARG A 50 -13.47 -12.37 -5.76
N ILE A 51 -13.71 -12.12 -4.46
CA ILE A 51 -12.69 -11.62 -3.53
C ILE A 51 -11.60 -12.68 -3.29
N ASP A 52 -11.98 -13.95 -3.14
CA ASP A 52 -11.04 -15.07 -3.04
C ASP A 52 -10.11 -15.14 -4.27
N GLY A 53 -10.66 -15.03 -5.48
CA GLY A 53 -9.87 -14.96 -6.71
C GLY A 53 -8.90 -13.77 -6.72
N MET A 54 -9.31 -12.60 -6.22
CA MET A 54 -8.42 -11.44 -6.06
C MET A 54 -7.29 -11.71 -5.07
N PHE A 55 -7.59 -12.36 -3.94
CA PHE A 55 -6.58 -12.73 -2.96
C PHE A 55 -5.61 -13.77 -3.50
N GLN A 56 -6.08 -14.78 -4.23
CA GLN A 56 -5.23 -15.77 -4.87
C GLN A 56 -4.19 -15.11 -5.78
N VAL A 57 -4.63 -14.21 -6.67
CA VAL A 57 -3.72 -13.47 -7.59
C VAL A 57 -2.77 -12.56 -6.82
N ALA A 58 -3.23 -11.91 -5.74
CA ALA A 58 -2.39 -11.04 -4.93
C ALA A 58 -1.30 -11.81 -4.16
N VAL A 59 -1.66 -12.97 -3.61
CA VAL A 59 -0.76 -13.85 -2.86
C VAL A 59 0.27 -14.51 -3.79
N SER A 60 -0.16 -15.02 -4.94
CA SER A 60 0.73 -15.63 -5.92
C SER A 60 1.66 -14.61 -6.59
N GLY A 61 1.22 -13.36 -6.72
CA GLY A 61 1.96 -12.33 -7.46
C GLY A 61 1.85 -12.48 -8.98
N LEU A 62 1.09 -13.47 -9.47
CA LEU A 62 0.92 -13.72 -10.89
C LEU A 62 0.10 -12.61 -11.59
N PRO A 63 0.20 -12.50 -12.92
CA PRO A 63 -0.67 -11.65 -13.71
C PRO A 63 -2.14 -12.09 -13.62
N TRP A 64 -3.07 -11.18 -13.92
CA TRP A 64 -4.51 -11.47 -13.82
C TRP A 64 -4.97 -12.60 -14.75
N HIS A 65 -4.32 -12.77 -15.91
CA HIS A 65 -4.66 -13.84 -16.86
C HIS A 65 -4.42 -15.25 -16.31
N SER A 66 -3.69 -15.39 -15.19
CA SER A 66 -3.47 -16.66 -14.49
C SER A 66 -4.55 -16.96 -13.44
N LEU A 67 -5.62 -16.17 -13.39
CA LEU A 67 -6.76 -16.42 -12.49
C LEU A 67 -7.47 -17.72 -12.92
N PRO A 68 -7.74 -18.66 -11.99
CA PRO A 68 -8.52 -19.86 -12.30
C PRO A 68 -9.93 -19.53 -12.78
N GLU A 69 -10.44 -20.31 -13.72
CA GLU A 69 -11.74 -20.06 -14.38
C GLU A 69 -12.93 -20.07 -13.40
N ASP A 70 -12.82 -20.84 -12.31
CA ASP A 70 -13.83 -20.91 -11.24
C ASP A 70 -14.13 -19.55 -10.61
N TYR A 71 -13.19 -18.60 -10.65
CA TYR A 71 -13.38 -17.25 -10.11
C TYR A 71 -13.96 -16.25 -11.14
N GLY A 72 -14.25 -16.74 -12.35
CA GLY A 72 -14.79 -15.99 -13.47
C GLY A 72 -13.72 -15.35 -14.36
N LYS A 73 -14.17 -14.54 -15.33
CA LYS A 73 -13.29 -13.97 -16.36
C LYS A 73 -12.21 -13.05 -15.75
N PRO A 74 -10.90 -13.28 -16.02
CA PRO A 74 -9.79 -12.47 -15.52
C PRO A 74 -9.98 -10.96 -15.64
N ASP A 75 -10.45 -10.53 -16.81
CA ASP A 75 -10.70 -9.14 -17.14
C ASP A 75 -11.74 -8.48 -16.23
N THR A 76 -12.86 -9.18 -16.00
CA THR A 76 -13.94 -8.72 -15.13
C THR A 76 -13.46 -8.58 -13.69
N VAL A 77 -12.71 -9.58 -13.19
CA VAL A 77 -12.14 -9.56 -11.84
C VAL A 77 -11.13 -8.42 -11.69
N SER A 78 -10.24 -8.22 -12.67
CA SER A 78 -9.25 -7.15 -12.61
C SER A 78 -9.88 -5.75 -12.64
N ARG A 79 -10.94 -5.53 -13.44
CA ARG A 79 -11.68 -4.25 -13.46
C ARG A 79 -12.41 -4.02 -12.14
N HIS A 80 -13.02 -5.06 -11.59
CA HIS A 80 -13.67 -4.99 -10.29
C HIS A 80 -12.65 -4.68 -9.17
N PHE A 81 -11.47 -5.29 -9.19
CA PHE A 81 -10.40 -5.00 -8.23
C PHE A 81 -9.99 -3.52 -8.27
N ARG A 82 -9.83 -2.96 -9.48
CA ARG A 82 -9.52 -1.53 -9.65
C ARG A 82 -10.61 -0.64 -9.06
N ARG A 83 -11.89 -0.94 -9.32
CA ARG A 83 -13.02 -0.20 -8.72
C ARG A 83 -12.99 -0.25 -7.19
N LEU A 84 -12.79 -1.42 -6.60
CA LEU A 84 -12.66 -1.57 -5.14
C LEU A 84 -11.44 -0.85 -4.57
N ALA A 85 -10.34 -0.79 -5.33
CA ALA A 85 -9.16 -0.02 -4.94
C ALA A 85 -9.47 1.47 -4.86
N HIS A 86 -10.09 2.04 -5.90
CA HIS A 86 -10.52 3.45 -5.89
C HIS A 86 -11.57 3.74 -4.83
N ALA A 87 -12.48 2.81 -4.56
CA ALA A 87 -13.47 2.93 -3.49
C ALA A 87 -12.86 2.76 -2.08
N GLY A 88 -11.57 2.45 -1.97
CA GLY A 88 -10.84 2.43 -0.70
C GLY A 88 -10.94 1.12 0.10
N LEU A 89 -11.45 0.03 -0.49
CA LEU A 89 -11.64 -1.25 0.22
C LEU A 89 -10.36 -1.74 0.89
N TRP A 90 -9.28 -1.81 0.12
CA TRP A 90 -8.04 -2.44 0.57
C TRP A 90 -7.37 -1.66 1.71
N LEU A 91 -7.42 -0.32 1.65
CA LEU A 91 -6.91 0.52 2.74
C LEU A 91 -7.76 0.40 4.00
N ARG A 92 -9.08 0.28 3.85
CA ARG A 92 -10.01 0.05 4.96
C ARG A 92 -9.72 -1.29 5.64
N LEU A 93 -9.56 -2.37 4.87
CA LEU A 93 -9.21 -3.69 5.41
C LEU A 93 -7.84 -3.69 6.11
N VAL A 94 -6.82 -3.03 5.55
CA VAL A 94 -5.53 -2.88 6.21
C VAL A 94 -5.66 -2.14 7.55
N GLY A 95 -6.44 -1.04 7.59
CA GLY A 95 -6.73 -0.32 8.82
C GLY A 95 -7.45 -1.19 9.86
N ALA A 96 -8.44 -1.96 9.42
CA ALA A 96 -9.18 -2.90 10.27
C ALA A 96 -8.27 -3.99 10.85
N CYS A 97 -7.39 -4.62 10.04
CA CYS A 97 -6.41 -5.57 10.53
C CYS A 97 -5.39 -4.95 11.49
N ALA A 98 -5.06 -3.67 11.36
CA ALA A 98 -4.07 -3.06 12.24
C ALA A 98 -4.62 -2.68 13.61
N ASN A 99 -5.94 -2.50 13.72
CA ASN A 99 -6.60 -2.23 14.99
C ASN A 99 -6.22 -3.30 16.03
N PRO A 100 -5.76 -2.92 17.23
CA PRO A 100 -5.50 -3.88 18.32
C PRO A 100 -6.70 -4.77 18.65
N ALA A 101 -7.93 -4.26 18.49
CA ALA A 101 -9.18 -4.98 18.72
C ALA A 101 -9.70 -5.73 17.48
N ALA A 102 -8.87 -5.92 16.44
CA ALA A 102 -9.29 -6.64 15.23
C ALA A 102 -9.69 -8.09 15.55
N PRO A 103 -10.83 -8.58 15.03
CA PRO A 103 -11.26 -9.96 15.24
C PRO A 103 -10.19 -10.98 14.79
N PRO A 104 -10.04 -12.11 15.50
CA PRO A 104 -9.05 -13.14 15.15
C PRO A 104 -9.23 -13.68 13.73
N ALA A 105 -10.47 -13.78 13.25
CA ALA A 105 -10.76 -14.22 11.88
C ALA A 105 -10.16 -13.27 10.84
N LEU A 106 -10.33 -11.96 11.02
CA LEU A 106 -9.72 -10.96 10.14
C LEU A 106 -8.19 -11.00 10.18
N ARG A 107 -7.59 -11.25 11.35
CA ARG A 107 -6.13 -11.39 11.51
C ARG A 107 -5.57 -12.60 10.76
N ARG A 108 -6.31 -13.71 10.67
CA ARG A 108 -5.88 -14.91 9.90
C ARG A 108 -5.72 -14.67 8.41
N ILE A 109 -6.42 -13.67 7.85
CA ILE A 109 -6.31 -13.26 6.44
C ILE A 109 -5.51 -11.98 6.24
N GLU A 110 -4.86 -11.45 7.28
CA GLU A 110 -4.07 -10.21 7.22
C GLU A 110 -3.02 -10.28 6.10
N TYR A 111 -2.41 -11.45 5.87
CA TYR A 111 -1.43 -11.63 4.79
C TYR A 111 -2.06 -11.41 3.41
N PHE A 112 -3.26 -11.94 3.18
CA PHE A 112 -3.98 -11.81 1.91
C PHE A 112 -4.38 -10.35 1.66
N ILE A 113 -4.88 -9.69 2.71
CA ILE A 113 -5.25 -8.27 2.71
C ILE A 113 -4.03 -7.40 2.41
N CYS A 114 -2.90 -7.64 3.08
CA CYS A 114 -1.65 -6.92 2.85
C CYS A 114 -1.18 -7.08 1.40
N ARG A 115 -1.22 -8.30 0.84
CA ARG A 115 -0.84 -8.56 -0.56
C ARG A 115 -1.78 -7.86 -1.55
N ALA A 116 -3.09 -7.87 -1.30
CA ALA A 116 -4.07 -7.16 -2.12
C ALA A 116 -3.86 -5.65 -2.06
N ALA A 117 -3.67 -5.08 -0.86
CA ALA A 117 -3.37 -3.66 -0.68
C ALA A 117 -2.07 -3.26 -1.39
N ARG A 118 -1.04 -4.11 -1.35
CA ARG A 118 0.22 -3.90 -2.09
C ARG A 118 -0.03 -3.74 -3.59
N ARG A 119 -0.83 -4.64 -4.16
CA ARG A 119 -1.20 -4.58 -5.58
C ARG A 119 -2.05 -3.35 -5.88
N ALA A 120 -2.97 -2.98 -4.99
CA ALA A 120 -3.81 -1.79 -5.10
C ALA A 120 -3.02 -0.47 -5.09
N MET A 121 -1.90 -0.41 -4.36
CA MET A 121 -1.05 0.78 -4.33
C MET A 121 -0.36 1.08 -5.67
N ARG A 122 -0.25 0.09 -6.56
CA ARG A 122 0.18 0.35 -7.95
C ARG A 122 -0.86 1.18 -8.73
N ILE A 123 -2.10 1.24 -8.24
CA ILE A 123 -3.21 2.03 -8.79
C ILE A 123 -3.32 3.36 -8.03
N LEU A 124 -3.27 3.31 -6.70
CA LEU A 124 -3.46 4.48 -5.83
C LEU A 124 -2.21 5.38 -5.72
N GLY A 125 -1.05 4.89 -6.13
CA GLY A 125 0.21 5.62 -6.05
C GLY A 125 0.68 5.88 -4.61
N MET A 126 1.37 7.02 -4.43
CA MET A 126 2.00 7.42 -3.18
C MET A 126 1.04 7.57 -2.01
N ASP A 127 -0.18 8.05 -2.25
CA ASP A 127 -1.10 8.38 -1.17
C ASP A 127 -1.64 7.12 -0.49
N GLY A 128 -1.83 6.04 -1.24
CA GLY A 128 -2.09 4.71 -0.68
C GLY A 128 -0.94 4.20 0.19
N ALA A 129 0.31 4.35 -0.27
CA ALA A 129 1.49 3.94 0.49
C ALA A 129 1.64 4.73 1.79
N ARG A 130 1.37 6.04 1.76
CA ARG A 130 1.36 6.91 2.95
C ARG A 130 0.25 6.55 3.94
N ALA A 131 -0.92 6.12 3.45
CA ALA A 131 -2.00 5.66 4.31
C ALA A 131 -1.60 4.39 5.08
N VAL A 132 -1.09 3.37 4.38
CA VAL A 132 -0.61 2.12 4.99
C VAL A 132 0.56 2.36 5.94
N GLN A 133 1.47 3.28 5.60
CA GLN A 133 2.61 3.60 6.46
C GLN A 133 2.18 4.08 7.85
N ARG A 134 1.10 4.87 7.94
CA ARG A 134 0.53 5.36 9.22
C ARG A 134 -0.04 4.23 10.06
N VAL A 135 -0.54 3.19 9.39
CA VAL A 135 -1.17 2.03 10.00
C VAL A 135 -0.14 1.04 10.60
N GLY A 136 1.10 1.05 10.11
CA GLY A 136 2.20 0.25 10.68
C GLY A 136 2.25 -1.22 10.23
N LEU A 137 1.40 -1.62 9.28
CA LEU A 137 1.45 -2.93 8.63
C LEU A 137 2.46 -2.93 7.48
N LEU A 138 3.70 -3.32 7.78
CA LEU A 138 4.80 -3.23 6.82
C LEU A 138 4.64 -4.18 5.63
N THR A 139 4.02 -5.34 5.84
CA THR A 139 3.76 -6.31 4.76
C THR A 139 2.82 -5.75 3.69
N ALA A 140 1.95 -4.80 4.01
CA ALA A 140 1.11 -4.17 2.99
C ALA A 140 1.93 -3.28 2.06
N LEU A 141 3.04 -2.68 2.52
CA LEU A 141 3.81 -1.71 1.73
C LEU A 141 4.47 -2.34 0.49
N PRO A 142 4.55 -1.63 -0.64
CA PRO A 142 5.24 -2.09 -1.84
C PRO A 142 6.70 -1.60 -1.88
N VAL A 143 7.23 -1.09 -0.78
CA VAL A 143 8.61 -0.61 -0.63
C VAL A 143 9.20 -1.08 0.68
N TRP A 144 10.52 -1.12 0.70
CA TRP A 144 11.25 -1.40 1.93
C TRP A 144 11.07 -0.27 2.95
N PRO A 145 11.12 -0.58 4.25
CA PRO A 145 10.99 0.42 5.31
C PRO A 145 11.95 1.61 5.21
N ILE A 146 13.13 1.41 4.59
CA ILE A 146 14.11 2.47 4.38
C ILE A 146 13.59 3.60 3.48
N TYR A 147 12.72 3.27 2.52
CA TYR A 147 12.13 4.24 1.57
C TYR A 147 10.84 4.88 2.10
N LEU A 148 10.45 4.60 3.35
CA LEU A 148 9.27 5.21 3.94
C LEU A 148 9.52 6.67 4.29
N ARG A 149 8.46 7.49 4.24
CA ARG A 149 8.55 8.91 4.61
C ARG A 149 9.07 9.06 6.04
N ARG A 150 10.06 9.93 6.26
CA ARG A 150 10.63 10.21 7.58
C ARG A 150 10.40 11.68 7.93
N PRO A 151 9.27 12.05 8.53
CA PRO A 151 8.89 13.47 8.72
C PRO A 151 9.90 14.24 9.58
N ALA A 152 10.41 13.63 10.66
CA ALA A 152 11.43 14.26 11.50
C ALA A 152 12.76 14.49 10.73
N ALA A 153 13.21 13.49 9.97
CA ALA A 153 14.41 13.64 9.15
C ALA A 153 14.21 14.66 8.01
N LEU A 154 13.05 14.65 7.36
CA LEU A 154 12.67 15.62 6.34
C LEU A 154 12.65 17.05 6.91
N ALA A 155 12.07 17.25 8.10
CA ALA A 155 12.08 18.56 8.77
C ALA A 155 13.51 19.05 9.04
N ARG A 156 14.38 18.15 9.51
CA ARG A 156 15.81 18.45 9.73
C ARG A 156 16.52 18.82 8.43
N VAL A 157 16.30 18.06 7.36
CA VAL A 157 16.87 18.36 6.03
C VAL A 157 16.34 19.69 5.49
N ASN A 158 15.04 19.96 5.59
CA ASN A 158 14.46 21.22 5.14
C ASN A 158 15.04 22.41 5.91
N ALA A 159 15.27 22.29 7.22
CA ALA A 159 15.94 23.31 8.00
C ALA A 159 17.39 23.54 7.54
N MET A 160 18.15 22.46 7.30
CA MET A 160 19.51 22.55 6.77
C MET A 160 19.55 23.23 5.39
N VAL A 161 18.66 22.84 4.48
CA VAL A 161 18.56 23.44 3.14
C VAL A 161 18.16 24.91 3.23
N SER A 162 17.22 25.26 4.11
CA SER A 162 16.80 26.66 4.30
C SER A 162 17.95 27.52 4.83
N ALA A 163 18.71 27.02 5.81
CA ALA A 163 19.89 27.71 6.33
C ALA A 163 20.99 27.84 5.26
N TRP A 164 21.22 26.79 4.48
CA TRP A 164 22.17 26.81 3.36
C TRP A 164 21.75 27.76 2.24
N LEU A 165 20.44 27.97 2.02
CA LEU A 165 19.90 28.89 1.02
C LEU A 165 19.93 30.35 1.43
N GLU A 166 20.02 30.66 2.73
CA GLU A 166 19.93 32.03 3.25
C GLU A 166 20.90 33.01 2.57
N PRO A 167 22.19 32.67 2.34
CA PRO A 167 23.14 33.56 1.68
C PRO A 167 22.82 33.88 0.21
N PHE A 168 21.98 33.07 -0.44
CA PHE A 168 21.64 33.19 -1.86
C PHE A 168 20.35 33.96 -2.11
N ARG A 169 19.52 34.17 -1.07
CA ARG A 169 18.21 34.83 -1.21
C ARG A 169 18.26 36.25 -1.77
N ARG A 170 19.39 36.95 -1.60
CA ARG A 170 19.61 38.33 -2.05
C ARG A 170 20.58 38.42 -3.23
N ARG A 171 21.06 37.30 -3.76
CA ARG A 171 21.99 37.27 -4.89
C ARG A 171 21.25 37.17 -6.23
N PRO A 172 21.87 37.59 -7.34
CA PRO A 172 21.38 37.31 -8.68
C PRO A 172 21.20 35.80 -8.91
N VAL A 173 20.30 35.42 -9.82
CA VAL A 173 19.95 34.00 -10.08
C VAL A 173 21.13 33.24 -10.68
N GLU A 174 22.03 33.94 -11.37
CA GLU A 174 23.21 33.39 -12.03
C GLU A 174 24.22 32.82 -11.02
N ASP A 175 24.25 33.35 -9.80
CA ASP A 175 25.09 32.88 -8.69
C ASP A 175 24.47 31.70 -7.93
N PHE A 176 23.28 31.24 -8.35
CA PHE A 176 22.57 30.18 -7.65
C PHE A 176 23.22 28.81 -7.88
N PRO A 177 23.54 28.05 -6.80
CA PRO A 177 24.17 26.75 -6.91
C PRO A 177 23.16 25.67 -7.35
N GLU A 178 22.81 25.68 -8.64
CA GLU A 178 21.80 24.78 -9.22
C GLU A 178 22.13 23.30 -9.02
N LYS A 179 23.41 22.91 -9.14
CA LYS A 179 23.84 21.51 -9.07
C LYS A 179 23.66 20.95 -7.65
N GLU A 180 24.02 21.74 -6.65
CA GLU A 180 23.86 21.44 -5.24
C GLU A 180 22.36 21.44 -4.87
N MET A 181 21.59 22.41 -5.36
CA MET A 181 20.13 22.43 -5.18
C MET A 181 19.48 21.17 -5.77
N ARG A 182 19.86 20.76 -6.99
CA ARG A 182 19.36 19.50 -7.58
C ARG A 182 19.67 18.33 -6.67
N THR A 183 20.86 18.28 -6.06
CA THR A 183 21.25 17.24 -5.10
C THR A 183 20.39 17.28 -3.84
N TRP A 184 20.18 18.45 -3.25
CA TRP A 184 19.28 18.64 -2.10
C TRP A 184 17.85 18.24 -2.39
N LEU A 185 17.31 18.58 -3.57
CA LEU A 185 16.00 18.12 -4.01
C LEU A 185 15.95 16.58 -4.10
N ARG A 186 17.07 15.90 -4.39
CA ARG A 186 17.14 14.44 -4.29
C ARG A 186 17.06 13.95 -2.85
N VAL A 187 17.81 14.56 -1.95
CA VAL A 187 17.75 14.21 -0.53
C VAL A 187 16.34 14.42 0.04
N ILE A 188 15.70 15.56 -0.26
CA ILE A 188 14.32 15.87 0.13
C ILE A 188 13.35 14.82 -0.39
N ARG A 189 13.36 14.53 -1.71
CA ARG A 189 12.48 13.52 -2.32
C ARG A 189 12.65 12.12 -1.71
N PHE A 190 13.88 11.75 -1.33
CA PHE A 190 14.13 10.50 -0.60
C PHE A 190 13.41 10.49 0.75
N PHE A 191 13.55 11.53 1.57
CA PHE A 191 12.88 11.62 2.88
C PHE A 191 11.36 11.85 2.80
N GLU A 192 10.84 12.40 1.69
CA GLU A 192 9.41 12.42 1.36
C GLU A 192 8.82 11.02 1.13
N GLY A 193 9.68 10.00 0.96
CA GLY A 193 9.29 8.63 0.66
C GLY A 193 8.94 8.41 -0.82
N LYS A 194 9.42 9.27 -1.73
CA LYS A 194 9.34 9.02 -3.17
C LYS A 194 10.53 8.14 -3.58
N PRO A 195 10.34 6.85 -3.90
CA PRO A 195 11.44 6.02 -4.36
C PRO A 195 11.92 6.52 -5.73
N TRP A 196 13.24 6.49 -5.91
CA TRP A 196 13.94 6.86 -7.14
C TRP A 196 13.69 5.90 -8.32
N HIS A 197 12.91 4.83 -8.10
CA HIS A 197 12.77 3.71 -9.03
C HIS A 197 11.34 3.57 -9.58
N ARG A 198 11.23 3.35 -10.90
CA ARG A 198 9.97 3.35 -11.69
C ARG A 198 8.97 2.22 -11.37
N ARG A 199 9.32 1.22 -10.56
CA ARG A 199 8.42 0.11 -10.16
C ARG A 199 8.68 -0.26 -8.70
N TRP A 200 7.73 0.02 -7.83
CA TRP A 200 7.84 -0.15 -6.38
C TRP A 200 8.20 -1.59 -5.97
N ALA A 201 9.40 -1.74 -5.39
CA ALA A 201 10.12 -2.96 -4.96
C ALA A 201 10.19 -4.12 -5.98
N PRO A 202 11.21 -4.99 -5.90
CA PRO A 202 11.15 -6.28 -6.59
C PRO A 202 9.91 -7.09 -6.11
N PRO A 203 9.36 -7.97 -6.98
CA PRO A 203 8.14 -8.75 -6.71
C PRO A 203 8.17 -9.57 -5.41
#